data_AF-A0A158KGH4-F1
#
_entry.id   AF-A0A158KGH4-F1
#
_cell.length_a   1.000
_cell.length_b   1.000
_cell.length_c   1.000
_cell.angle_alpha   90.00
_cell.angle_beta   90.00
_cell.angle_gamma   90.00
#
_symmetry.space_group_name_H-M   'P 1'
#
loop_
_entity.id
_entity.type
_entity.pdbx_description
1 polymer ?
#
loop_
_entity_poly.entity_id
_entity_poly.type
_entity_poly.pdbx_seq_one_letter_code
_entity_poly.pdbx_strand_id
1 'polypeptide(L)'
;MTLSGLLSLACASMLILSGCGAHTETTIIPPLTWTACPADVAPATFQCATAKVPLDHAQPLSDQTIQLAVIRRPATNTASVLQNRAKPSAACG
;
A
#
# COMPACT_ATOMS: atom_id res chain seq x y z
N MET A 1 29.82 -7.15 -65.21
CA MET A 1 28.50 -7.81 -65.34
C MET A 1 27.77 -7.64 -64.01
N THR A 2 26.98 -6.57 -63.92
CA THR A 2 26.03 -6.32 -62.84
C THR A 2 24.83 -7.25 -63.00
N LEU A 3 24.31 -7.80 -61.90
CA LEU A 3 22.98 -8.41 -61.87
C LEU A 3 22.13 -7.73 -60.78
N SER A 4 21.31 -6.79 -61.23
CA SER A 4 20.09 -6.30 -60.58
C SER A 4 19.22 -7.49 -60.17
N GLY A 5 18.48 -7.54 -59.06
CA GLY A 5 17.65 -6.51 -58.45
C GLY A 5 16.21 -7.07 -58.38
N LEU A 6 15.74 -7.42 -57.18
CA LEU A 6 14.36 -7.76 -56.78
C LEU A 6 14.39 -7.60 -55.25
N LEU A 7 13.49 -6.94 -54.53
CA LEU A 7 12.21 -6.33 -54.85
C LEU A 7 11.86 -5.43 -53.65
N SER A 8 11.41 -4.22 -53.97
CA SER A 8 10.99 -3.17 -53.05
C SER A 8 9.64 -3.46 -52.38
N LEU A 9 9.46 -2.87 -51.18
CA LEU A 9 8.20 -2.55 -50.49
C LEU A 9 7.29 -3.70 -49.97
N ALA A 10 7.15 -3.79 -48.63
CA ALA A 10 5.83 -3.75 -47.98
C ALA A 10 5.92 -3.56 -46.45
N CYS A 11 5.39 -2.42 -46.00
CA CYS A 11 4.49 -2.24 -44.86
C CYS A 11 4.97 -2.64 -43.45
N ALA A 12 5.46 -1.61 -42.74
CA ALA A 12 4.92 -1.14 -41.47
C ALA A 12 3.98 -2.11 -40.73
N SER A 13 4.49 -2.76 -39.69
CA SER A 13 3.69 -3.30 -38.59
C SER A 13 4.57 -3.47 -37.35
N MET A 14 5.35 -2.45 -37.00
CA MET A 14 5.84 -2.36 -35.62
C MET A 14 4.67 -1.83 -34.80
N LEU A 15 3.73 -2.74 -34.50
CA LEU A 15 2.68 -2.53 -33.51
C LEU A 15 3.42 -2.22 -32.21
N ILE A 16 3.55 -0.93 -31.92
CA ILE A 16 3.84 -0.43 -30.58
C ILE A 16 2.64 -0.87 -29.76
N LEU A 17 2.72 -2.08 -29.21
CA LEU A 17 1.83 -2.52 -28.17
C LEU A 17 2.11 -1.57 -27.02
N SER A 18 1.32 -0.50 -26.94
CA SER A 18 1.19 0.31 -25.73
C SER A 18 0.73 -0.66 -24.66
N GLY A 19 1.70 -1.26 -23.97
CA GLY A 19 1.46 -1.94 -22.73
C GLY A 19 0.83 -0.90 -21.83
N CYS A 20 -0.48 -1.02 -21.62
CA CYS A 20 -1.05 -0.67 -20.33
C CYS A 20 -0.29 -1.54 -19.34
N GLY A 21 0.86 -1.05 -18.87
CA GLY A 21 1.52 -1.61 -17.72
C GLY A 21 0.53 -1.45 -16.59
N ALA A 22 -0.20 -2.53 -16.30
CA ALA A 22 -0.86 -2.64 -15.02
C ALA A 22 0.25 -2.45 -13.99
N HIS A 23 0.30 -1.27 -13.37
CA HIS A 23 1.02 -1.11 -12.13
C HIS A 23 0.35 -2.07 -11.16
N THR A 24 0.87 -3.29 -11.06
CA THR A 24 0.68 -4.11 -9.88
C THR A 24 1.37 -3.36 -8.76
N GLU A 25 0.64 -2.42 -8.17
CA GLU A 25 1.02 -1.80 -6.92
C GLU A 25 0.92 -2.90 -5.87
N THR A 26 2.04 -3.59 -5.63
CA THR A 26 2.19 -4.51 -4.52
C THR A 26 2.05 -3.67 -3.25
N THR A 27 0.81 -3.55 -2.77
CA THR A 27 0.51 -2.89 -1.51
C THR A 27 1.17 -3.71 -0.41
N ILE A 28 2.24 -3.17 0.16
CA ILE A 28 2.87 -3.76 1.34
C ILE A 28 1.98 -3.44 2.54
N ILE A 29 1.16 -4.43 2.94
CA ILE A 29 0.37 -4.32 4.16
C ILE A 29 1.28 -4.72 5.33
N PRO A 30 1.64 -3.80 6.24
CA PRO A 30 2.47 -4.15 7.38
C PRO A 30 1.72 -5.14 8.29
N PRO A 31 2.36 -6.25 8.68
CA PRO A 31 1.74 -7.16 9.64
C PRO A 31 1.59 -6.45 10.99
N LEU A 32 0.44 -6.66 11.65
CA LEU A 32 0.14 -6.10 12.96
C LEU A 32 0.26 -7.18 14.03
N THR A 33 1.15 -6.97 14.99
CA THR A 33 1.27 -7.80 16.19
C THR A 33 0.34 -7.27 17.26
N TRP A 34 -0.82 -7.89 17.39
CA TRP A 34 -1.85 -7.49 18.36
C TRP A 34 -1.52 -8.02 19.76
N THR A 35 -1.63 -7.14 20.75
CA THR A 35 -1.43 -7.45 22.18
C THR A 35 -2.57 -6.87 23.01
N ALA A 36 -2.68 -7.26 24.27
CA ALA A 36 -3.59 -6.58 25.20
C ALA A 36 -3.17 -5.12 25.33
N CYS A 37 -4.12 -4.20 25.29
CA CYS A 37 -3.83 -2.79 25.55
C CYS A 37 -3.40 -2.59 27.02
N PRO A 38 -2.53 -1.61 27.30
CA PRO A 38 -2.32 -1.12 28.66
C PRO A 38 -3.65 -0.71 29.32
N ALA A 39 -3.78 -0.97 30.62
CA ALA A 39 -5.05 -0.78 31.35
C ALA A 39 -5.51 0.69 31.42
N ASP A 40 -4.57 1.63 31.29
CA ASP A 40 -4.80 3.07 31.23
C ASP A 40 -5.19 3.57 29.83
N VAL A 41 -4.98 2.78 28.79
CA VAL A 41 -5.29 3.13 27.39
C VAL A 41 -6.68 2.66 26.99
N ALA A 42 -7.05 1.42 27.34
CA ALA A 42 -8.35 0.84 26.97
C ALA A 42 -8.76 -0.33 27.88
N PRO A 43 -10.08 -0.67 27.91
CA PRO A 43 -10.56 -1.85 28.60
C PRO A 43 -9.92 -3.14 28.06
N ALA A 44 -9.83 -4.18 28.90
CA ALA A 44 -9.22 -5.47 28.57
C ALA A 44 -9.86 -6.22 27.37
N THR A 45 -11.04 -5.79 26.92
CA THR A 45 -11.72 -6.31 25.72
C THR A 45 -11.10 -5.82 24.41
N PHE A 46 -10.18 -4.85 24.47
CA PHE A 46 -9.49 -4.31 23.31
C PHE A 46 -8.07 -4.85 23.17
N GLN A 47 -7.61 -4.85 21.93
CA GLN A 47 -6.24 -5.18 21.55
C GLN A 47 -5.59 -3.99 20.86
N CYS A 48 -4.32 -3.77 21.14
CA CYS A 48 -3.51 -2.68 20.62
C CYS A 48 -2.40 -3.24 19.73
N ALA A 49 -2.04 -2.47 18.70
CA ALA A 49 -0.88 -2.72 17.85
C ALA A 49 -0.33 -1.40 17.31
N THR A 50 0.89 -1.47 16.76
CA THR A 50 1.53 -0.33 16.08
C THR A 50 1.85 -0.74 14.65
N ALA A 51 1.28 -0.03 13.68
CA ALA A 51 1.70 -0.16 12.28
C ALA A 51 2.91 0.73 12.03
N LYS A 52 3.96 0.17 11.42
CA LYS A 52 5.01 0.96 10.78
C LYS A 52 4.63 1.12 9.32
N VAL A 53 4.41 2.36 8.88
CA VAL A 53 4.04 2.68 7.50
C VAL A 53 5.05 3.67 6.92
N PRO A 54 5.28 3.67 5.60
CA PRO A 54 6.09 4.69 4.95
C PRO A 54 5.57 6.10 5.28
N LEU A 55 6.48 7.04 5.44
CA LEU A 55 6.13 8.46 5.58
C LEU A 55 5.47 8.98 4.30
N ASP A 56 5.98 8.55 3.13
CA ASP A 56 5.43 8.85 1.82
C ASP A 56 5.02 7.55 1.11
N HIS A 57 3.72 7.39 0.88
CA HIS A 57 3.17 6.23 0.18
C HIS A 57 3.52 6.21 -1.32
N ALA A 58 3.89 7.35 -1.92
CA ALA A 58 4.41 7.38 -3.30
C ALA A 58 5.85 6.85 -3.39
N GLN A 59 6.56 6.76 -2.27
CA GLN A 59 7.92 6.22 -2.15
C GLN A 59 7.99 5.15 -1.03
N PRO A 60 7.27 4.02 -1.18
CA PRO A 60 7.04 3.06 -0.10
C PRO A 60 8.30 2.26 0.30
N LEU A 61 9.34 2.28 -0.54
CA LEU A 61 10.62 1.62 -0.29
C LEU A 61 11.64 2.53 0.41
N SER A 62 11.25 3.76 0.77
CA SER A 62 12.11 4.62 1.59
C SER A 62 12.17 4.09 3.03
N ASP A 63 13.31 4.27 3.69
CA ASP A 63 13.47 3.90 5.11
C ASP A 63 12.72 4.85 6.07
N GLN A 64 12.14 5.93 5.54
CA GLN A 64 11.39 6.90 6.33
C GLN A 64 10.00 6.33 6.65
N THR A 65 9.75 6.06 7.92
CA THR A 65 8.48 5.50 8.40
C THR A 65 7.90 6.31 9.54
N ILE A 66 6.58 6.24 9.67
CA ILE A 66 5.84 6.73 10.84
C ILE A 66 5.19 5.56 11.57
N GLN A 67 4.89 5.77 12.84
CA GLN A 67 4.19 4.80 13.67
C GLN A 67 2.73 5.22 13.83
N LEU A 68 1.82 4.34 13.45
CA LEU A 68 0.39 4.51 13.67
C LEU A 68 -0.07 3.56 14.78
N ALA A 69 -0.50 4.14 15.90
CA ALA A 69 -1.13 3.38 16.97
C ALA A 69 -2.56 3.01 16.55
N VAL A 70 -2.91 1.73 16.66
CA VAL A 70 -4.24 1.22 16.32
C VAL A 70 -4.80 0.38 17.47
N ILE A 71 -6.12 0.47 17.65
CA ILE A 71 -6.87 -0.28 18.65
C ILE A 71 -8.02 -1.03 17.95
N ARG A 72 -8.27 -2.27 18.35
CA ARG A 72 -9.41 -3.06 17.87
C ARG A 72 -10.14 -3.73 19.03
N ARG A 73 -11.45 -3.89 18.89
CA ARG A 73 -12.21 -4.88 19.66
C ARG A 73 -12.42 -6.08 18.75
N PRO A 74 -11.89 -7.27 19.06
CA PRO A 74 -12.12 -8.46 18.25
C PRO A 74 -13.62 -8.70 18.07
N ALA A 75 -14.02 -9.02 16.85
CA ALA A 75 -15.41 -9.34 16.56
C ALA A 75 -15.74 -10.71 17.16
N THR A 76 -16.94 -10.84 17.71
CA THR A 76 -17.49 -12.14 18.16
C THR A 76 -18.16 -12.90 17.01
N ASN A 77 -18.25 -12.28 15.82
CA ASN A 77 -18.71 -12.83 14.54
C ASN A 77 -17.75 -12.39 13.42
N THR A 78 -18.01 -12.73 12.16
CA THR A 78 -17.04 -12.59 11.06
C THR A 78 -16.79 -11.16 10.54
N ALA A 79 -17.43 -10.12 11.12
CA ALA A 79 -17.35 -8.77 10.58
C ALA A 79 -16.46 -7.84 11.42
N SER A 80 -15.46 -7.21 10.79
CA SER A 80 -14.68 -6.11 11.38
C SER A 80 -15.09 -4.78 10.76
N VAL A 81 -15.37 -3.77 11.59
CA VAL A 81 -15.67 -2.40 11.14
C VAL A 81 -14.59 -1.46 11.68
N LEU A 82 -13.91 -0.75 10.78
CA LEU A 82 -12.98 0.32 11.15
C LEU A 82 -13.76 1.62 11.38
N GLN A 83 -13.59 2.22 12.55
CA GLN A 83 -14.22 3.49 12.90
C GLN A 83 -13.17 4.58 13.03
N ASN A 84 -13.22 5.58 12.14
CA ASN A 84 -12.37 6.76 12.23
C ASN A 84 -13.12 7.88 12.96
N ARG A 85 -12.69 8.18 14.20
CA ARG A 85 -13.12 9.36 14.96
C ARG A 85 -11.96 10.32 15.19
N ALA A 86 -11.05 10.45 14.21
CA ALA A 86 -9.88 11.30 14.33
C ALA A 86 -10.29 12.75 14.66
N LYS A 87 -9.78 13.24 15.78
CA LYS A 87 -9.66 14.67 16.07
C LYS A 87 -8.22 15.06 15.78
N PRO A 88 -7.94 16.17 15.07
CA PRO A 88 -6.58 16.65 14.93
C PRO A 88 -5.94 16.80 16.31
N SER A 89 -4.75 16.24 16.49
CA SER A 89 -3.94 16.52 17.67
C SER A 89 -3.62 18.01 17.71
N ALA A 90 -3.67 18.62 18.89
CA ALA A 90 -3.12 19.94 19.07
C ALA A 90 -1.64 19.90 18.66
N ALA A 91 -1.18 20.88 17.89
CA ALA A 91 0.24 21.05 17.62
C ALA A 91 0.97 21.17 18.97
N CYS A 92 2.12 20.48 19.11
CA CYS A 92 3.01 20.72 20.23
C CYS A 92 3.38 22.21 20.22
N GLY A 93 3.01 22.93 21.29
CA GLY A 93 3.46 24.30 21.54
C GLY A 93 4.87 24.32 22.10
#